data_AF-A0A954NS69-F1
#
_entry.id   AF-A0A954NS69-F1
#
_cell.length_a   1.000
_cell.length_b   1.000
_cell.length_c   1.000
_cell.angle_alpha   90.00
_cell.angle_beta   90.00
_cell.angle_gamma   90.00
#
_symmetry.space_group_name_H-M   'P 1'
#
loop_
_entity.id
_entity.type
_entity.pdbx_description
1 polymer ?
#
loop_
_entity_poly.entity_id
_entity_poly.type
_entity_poly.pdbx_seq_one_letter_code
_entity_poly.pdbx_strand_id
1 'polypeptide(L)'
;TYGNTLMGLACGKPFDPADNYKISYYAPQPRAVVEVVSFDDYSKVVDYGETGRVKLYTLTEELFIPGFMERDEGEREEPIKEYPWDGVSGTRPFHELLKTTTVGVY
;
A
#
# COMPACT_ATOMS: atom_id res chain seq x y z
N THR A 1 -10.28 -1.44 16.08
CA THR A 1 -9.18 -2.14 15.40
C THR A 1 -9.15 -1.69 13.96
N TYR A 2 -8.00 -1.29 13.43
CA TYR A 2 -7.86 -0.89 12.04
C TYR A 2 -7.29 -2.06 11.23
N GLY A 3 -7.94 -2.43 10.14
CA GLY A 3 -7.39 -3.31 9.11
C GLY A 3 -6.99 -2.46 7.92
N ASN A 4 -5.74 -2.57 7.48
CA ASN A 4 -5.26 -1.89 6.28
C ASN A 4 -5.73 -2.63 5.02
N THR A 5 -5.79 -1.92 3.89
CA THR A 5 -6.18 -2.41 2.57
C THR A 5 -5.38 -3.63 2.13
N LEU A 6 -4.11 -3.71 2.52
CA LEU A 6 -3.22 -4.78 2.08
C LEU A 6 -3.43 -6.07 2.88
N MET A 7 -4.06 -6.00 4.05
CA MET A 7 -4.33 -7.13 4.91
C MET A 7 -5.38 -8.06 4.27
N GLY A 8 -4.95 -9.25 3.86
CA GLY A 8 -5.80 -10.27 3.21
C GLY A 8 -5.73 -10.27 1.68
N LEU A 9 -5.14 -9.23 1.07
CA LEU A 9 -4.90 -9.13 -0.38
C LEU A 9 -3.45 -9.42 -0.73
N ALA A 10 -2.50 -8.81 -0.02
CA ALA A 10 -1.09 -8.78 -0.39
C ALA A 10 -0.28 -9.84 0.37
N CYS A 11 0.77 -10.35 -0.28
CA CYS A 11 1.72 -11.26 0.34
C CYS A 11 2.76 -10.48 1.14
N GLY A 12 2.99 -10.87 2.39
CA GLY A 12 4.09 -10.31 3.19
C GLY A 12 5.44 -10.81 2.68
N LYS A 13 6.45 -9.95 2.68
CA LYS A 13 7.86 -10.35 2.55
C LYS A 13 8.19 -11.43 3.60
N PRO A 14 8.95 -12.50 3.24
CA PRO A 14 9.51 -13.41 4.22
C PRO A 14 10.31 -12.66 5.29
N PHE A 15 10.22 -13.10 6.55
CA PHE A 15 10.91 -12.42 7.65
C PHE A 15 12.43 -12.42 7.44
N ASP A 16 13.02 -11.23 7.50
CA ASP A 16 14.47 -11.00 7.51
C ASP A 16 14.83 -10.12 8.73
N PRO A 17 15.73 -10.57 9.62
CA PRO A 17 16.21 -9.75 10.74
C PRO A 17 16.80 -8.39 10.31
N ALA A 18 17.33 -8.27 9.09
CA ALA A 18 17.88 -7.02 8.55
C ALA A 18 16.81 -5.94 8.35
N ASP A 19 15.53 -6.33 8.21
CA ASP A 19 14.42 -5.40 7.98
C ASP A 19 13.97 -4.66 9.26
N ASN A 20 14.61 -4.90 10.42
CA ASN A 20 14.24 -4.30 11.70
C ASN A 20 12.73 -4.40 11.99
N TYR A 21 12.15 -5.58 11.75
CA TYR A 21 10.72 -5.87 11.90
C TYR A 21 9.78 -5.08 10.97
N LYS A 22 10.31 -4.41 9.94
CA LYS A 22 9.50 -3.76 8.90
C LYS A 22 8.70 -4.83 8.13
N ILE A 23 7.39 -4.63 8.06
CA ILE A 23 6.50 -5.51 7.28
C ILE A 23 6.25 -4.84 5.95
N SER A 24 6.64 -5.52 4.88
CA SER A 24 6.44 -5.08 3.49
C SER A 24 5.46 -6.01 2.81
N TYR A 25 4.49 -5.44 2.09
CA TYR A 25 3.42 -6.15 1.43
C TYR A 25 3.55 -5.99 -0.10
N TYR A 26 3.42 -7.10 -0.83
CA TYR A 26 3.49 -7.12 -2.29
C TYR A 26 2.16 -7.60 -2.85
N ALA A 27 1.57 -6.82 -3.75
CA ALA A 27 0.29 -7.14 -4.37
C ALA A 27 0.40 -8.39 -5.27
N PRO A 28 -0.64 -9.25 -5.34
CA PRO A 28 -0.62 -10.46 -6.15
C PRO A 28 -0.83 -10.15 -7.64
N GLN A 29 0.22 -9.66 -8.31
CA GLN A 29 0.18 -9.38 -9.74
C GLN A 29 -0.03 -10.67 -10.56
N PRO A 30 -0.76 -10.60 -11.71
CA PRO A 30 -1.35 -9.40 -12.31
C PRO A 30 -2.76 -9.06 -11.81
N ARG A 31 -3.33 -9.84 -10.86
CA ARG A 31 -4.72 -9.67 -10.41
C ARG A 31 -4.95 -8.36 -9.64
N ALA A 32 -3.94 -7.94 -8.89
CA ALA A 32 -3.91 -6.66 -8.21
C ALA A 32 -2.54 -6.01 -8.35
N VAL A 33 -2.50 -4.72 -8.67
CA VAL A 33 -1.29 -3.90 -8.76
C VAL A 33 -1.43 -2.74 -7.80
N VAL A 34 -0.37 -2.44 -7.06
CA VAL A 34 -0.33 -1.31 -6.13
C VAL A 34 0.74 -0.33 -6.56
N GLU A 35 0.42 0.95 -6.54
CA GLU A 35 1.35 2.07 -6.67
C GLU A 35 1.27 2.93 -5.40
N VAL A 36 2.42 3.48 -4.99
CA VAL A 36 2.48 4.52 -3.97
C VAL A 36 2.69 5.85 -4.68
N VAL A 37 1.70 6.73 -4.62
CA VAL A 37 1.67 7.97 -5.41
C VAL A 37 1.76 9.22 -4.53
N SER A 38 2.28 10.31 -5.09
CA SER A 38 2.41 11.60 -4.42
C SER A 38 1.07 12.09 -3.90
N PHE A 39 1.03 12.73 -2.73
CA PHE A 39 -0.20 13.28 -2.16
C PHE A 39 -0.80 14.42 -3.00
N ASP A 40 0.05 15.19 -3.68
CA ASP A 40 -0.35 16.36 -4.47
C ASP A 40 -0.67 16.00 -5.94
N ASP A 41 -0.10 14.91 -6.45
CA ASP A 41 -0.23 14.48 -7.85
C ASP A 41 -0.28 12.96 -7.97
N TYR A 42 -1.50 12.41 -8.04
CA TYR A 42 -1.75 10.95 -8.13
C TYR A 42 -1.32 10.30 -9.47
N SER A 43 -0.75 11.07 -10.40
CA SER A 43 -0.09 10.54 -11.59
C SER A 43 1.40 10.22 -11.38
N LYS A 44 1.98 10.67 -10.27
CA LYS A 44 3.40 10.49 -9.94
C LYS A 44 3.57 9.44 -8.87
N VAL A 45 4.32 8.39 -9.19
CA VAL A 45 4.82 7.42 -8.21
C VAL A 45 5.96 8.06 -7.43
N VAL A 46 5.98 7.87 -6.11
CA VAL A 46 7.03 8.40 -5.22
C VAL A 46 8.32 7.59 -5.32
N ASP A 47 9.45 8.11 -4.86
CA ASP A 47 10.71 7.37 -4.85
C ASP A 47 10.71 6.22 -3.82
N TYR A 48 11.64 5.28 -3.95
CA TYR A 48 11.76 4.19 -2.97
C TYR A 48 12.09 4.72 -1.58
N GLY A 49 11.41 4.19 -0.57
CA GLY A 49 11.48 4.67 0.82
C GLY A 49 10.66 5.93 1.10
N GLU A 50 10.11 6.60 0.08
CA GLU A 50 9.23 7.75 0.29
C GLU A 50 7.80 7.31 0.60
N THR A 51 7.10 8.15 1.36
CA THR A 51 5.69 7.95 1.71
C THR A 51 4.78 8.58 0.67
N GLY A 52 3.76 7.85 0.26
CA GLY A 52 2.66 8.37 -0.55
C GLY A 52 1.34 7.66 -0.27
N ARG A 53 0.31 8.02 -1.01
CA ARG A 53 -1.00 7.38 -0.93
C ARG A 53 -1.02 6.10 -1.73
N VAL A 54 -1.66 5.06 -1.19
CA VAL A 54 -1.79 3.77 -1.88
C VAL A 54 -2.87 3.87 -2.97
N LYS A 55 -2.53 3.42 -4.17
CA LYS A 55 -3.42 3.35 -5.34
C LYS A 55 -3.47 1.91 -5.84
N LEU A 56 -4.67 1.34 -5.86
CA LEU A 56 -4.90 -0.07 -6.20
C LEU A 56 -5.55 -0.21 -7.58
N TYR A 57 -5.03 -1.13 -8.38
CA TYR A 57 -5.66 -1.58 -9.62
C TYR A 57 -6.07 -3.04 -9.43
N THR A 58 -7.33 -3.35 -9.74
CA THR A 58 -7.82 -4.73 -9.78
C THR A 58 -8.08 -5.12 -11.22
N LEU A 59 -7.52 -6.24 -11.64
CA LEU A 59 -7.64 -6.76 -12.99
C LEU A 59 -7.88 -8.27 -12.95
N THR A 60 -9.15 -8.68 -13.01
CA THR A 60 -9.56 -10.07 -13.21
C THR A 60 -10.45 -10.18 -14.44
N GLU A 61 -10.85 -11.39 -14.82
CA GLU A 61 -11.75 -11.59 -15.97
C GLU A 61 -13.13 -10.96 -15.73
N GLU A 62 -13.55 -10.90 -14.47
CA GLU A 62 -14.87 -10.46 -14.04
C GLU A 62 -14.92 -8.98 -13.62
N LEU A 63 -13.77 -8.40 -13.26
CA LEU A 63 -13.70 -7.09 -12.63
C LEU A 63 -12.45 -6.32 -13.03
N PHE A 64 -12.68 -5.09 -13.51
CA PHE A 64 -11.64 -4.10 -13.72
C PHE A 64 -11.92 -2.85 -12.89
N ILE A 65 -11.01 -2.52 -11.98
CA ILE A 65 -11.02 -1.28 -11.20
C ILE A 65 -9.69 -0.55 -11.46
N PRO A 66 -9.70 0.53 -12.26
CA PRO A 66 -8.49 1.28 -12.57
C PRO A 66 -8.16 2.31 -11.48
N GLY A 67 -7.08 2.08 -10.73
CA GLY A 67 -6.44 3.10 -9.92
C GLY A 67 -7.32 3.66 -8.80
N PHE A 68 -7.98 2.78 -8.05
CA PHE A 68 -8.76 3.12 -6.88
C PHE A 68 -7.86 3.68 -5.78
N MET A 69 -8.19 4.89 -5.31
CA MET A 69 -7.42 5.56 -4.27
C MET A 69 -7.82 5.01 -2.90
N GLU A 70 -6.89 4.30 -2.27
CA GLU A 70 -7.14 3.65 -1.00
C GLU A 70 -7.21 4.66 0.15
N ARG A 71 -7.68 4.18 1.30
CA ARG A 71 -7.77 4.98 2.53
C ARG A 71 -6.47 4.96 3.33
N ASP A 72 -5.40 4.46 2.71
CA ASP A 72 -4.13 4.18 3.35
C ASP A 72 -3.00 4.92 2.62
N GLU A 73 -1.98 5.27 3.40
CA GLU A 73 -0.67 5.71 2.93
C GLU A 73 0.41 4.75 3.44
N GLY A 74 1.57 4.73 2.79
CA GLY A 74 2.68 3.86 3.16
C GLY A 74 3.95 4.23 2.40
N GLU A 75 5.06 3.56 2.72
CA GLU A 75 6.32 3.74 2.00
C GLU A 75 6.41 2.80 0.80
N ARG A 76 6.98 3.28 -0.30
CA ARG A 76 7.26 2.46 -1.49
C ARG A 76 8.48 1.58 -1.24
N GLU A 77 8.33 0.27 -1.40
CA GLU A 77 9.40 -0.70 -1.19
C GLU A 77 9.96 -1.23 -2.51
N GLU A 78 11.25 -1.53 -2.51
CA GLU A 78 11.93 -2.12 -3.66
C GLU A 78 11.40 -3.54 -3.96
N PRO A 79 11.47 -3.98 -5.23
CA PRO A 79 11.23 -5.36 -5.62
C PRO A 79 12.13 -6.35 -4.90
N ILE A 80 11.61 -7.55 -4.65
CA ILE A 80 12.40 -8.69 -4.15
C ILE A 80 12.39 -9.83 -5.16
N LYS A 81 13.22 -10.86 -4.92
CA LYS A 81 13.34 -12.00 -5.83
C LYS A 81 12.00 -12.73 -6.04
N GLU A 82 11.24 -12.91 -4.96
CA GLU A 82 9.95 -13.60 -4.96
C GLU A 82 8.83 -12.76 -5.59
N TYR A 83 8.91 -11.44 -5.43
CA TYR A 83 7.95 -10.46 -5.91
C TYR A 83 8.70 -9.36 -6.69
N PRO A 84 8.96 -9.57 -8.00
CA PRO A 84 9.78 -8.68 -8.82
C PRO A 84 9.02 -7.40 -9.25
N TRP A 85 8.31 -6.79 -8.32
CA TRP A 85 7.58 -5.52 -8.46
C TRP A 85 7.55 -4.81 -7.10
N ASP A 86 7.11 -3.55 -7.11
CA ASP A 86 7.15 -2.70 -5.92
C ASP A 86 6.23 -3.22 -4.79
N GLY A 87 6.68 -3.03 -3.56
CA GLY A 87 5.90 -3.30 -2.35
C GLY A 87 5.46 -2.04 -1.64
N VAL A 88 4.73 -2.21 -0.54
CA VAL A 88 4.35 -1.13 0.37
C VAL A 88 4.59 -1.54 1.81
N SER A 89 5.21 -0.68 2.60
CA SER A 89 5.36 -0.85 4.05
C SER A 89 4.67 0.25 4.85
N GLY A 90 4.72 0.11 6.19
CA GLY A 90 4.31 1.18 7.12
C GLY A 90 2.89 1.69 6.92
N THR A 91 2.01 0.84 6.38
CA THR A 91 0.63 1.18 6.02
C THR A 91 -0.10 1.76 7.21
N ARG A 92 -0.68 2.94 7.02
CA ARG A 92 -1.39 3.71 8.04
C ARG A 92 -2.55 4.48 7.39
N PRO A 93 -3.55 4.91 8.17
CA PRO A 93 -4.68 5.66 7.60
C PRO A 93 -4.19 6.94 6.92
N PHE A 94 -4.74 7.22 5.75
CA PHE A 94 -4.43 8.42 4.98
C PHE A 94 -4.74 9.68 5.79
N HIS A 95 -3.72 10.50 6.02
CA HIS A 95 -3.76 11.57 7.02
C HIS A 95 -4.82 12.65 6.75
N GLU A 96 -5.25 12.85 5.52
CA GLU A 96 -6.33 13.81 5.21
C GLU A 96 -7.70 13.32 5.67
N LEU A 97 -7.95 12.00 5.66
CA LEU A 97 -9.21 11.42 6.14
C LEU A 97 -9.31 11.48 7.67
N LEU A 98 -8.17 11.45 8.37
CA LEU A 98 -8.08 11.55 9.84
C LEU A 98 -8.47 12.94 10.37
N LYS A 99 -8.40 14.02 9.56
CA LYS A 99 -8.86 15.36 9.98
C LYS A 99 -10.36 15.42 10.31
N THR A 100 -11.12 14.40 9.91
CA THR A 100 -12.59 14.37 10.05
C THR A 100 -13.10 13.51 11.21
N THR A 101 -12.24 12.84 11.99
CA THR A 101 -12.70 11.93 13.05
C THR A 101 -12.21 12.35 14.43
N THR A 102 -13.07 12.99 15.21
CA THR A 102 -12.92 13.09 16.67
C THR A 102 -12.96 11.67 17.24
N VAL A 103 -11.82 11.18 17.72
CA VAL A 103 -11.78 9.90 18.43
C VAL A 103 -12.27 10.14 19.85
N GLY A 104 -13.54 9.83 20.11
CA GLY A 104 -14.07 9.70 21.47
C GLY A 104 -13.56 8.40 22.08
N VAL A 105 -12.85 8.49 23.20
CA VAL A 105 -12.51 7.32 24.04
C VAL A 105 -13.65 7.14 25.03
N TYR A 106 -14.28 5.97 25.02
CA TYR A 106 -15.12 5.50 26.13
C TYR A 106 -14.27 4.62 27.05
#